data_AF-A0A923WLG7-F1
#
_entry.id   AF-A0A923WLG7-F1
#
_cell.length_a   1.000
_cell.length_b   1.000
_cell.length_c   1.000
_cell.angle_alpha   90.00
_cell.angle_beta   90.00
_cell.angle_gamma   90.00
#
_symmetry.space_group_name_H-M   'P 1'
#
loop_
_entity.id
_entity.type
_entity.pdbx_description
1 polymer ?
#
loop_
_entity_poly.entity_id
_entity_poly.type
_entity_poly.pdbx_seq_one_letter_code
_entity_poly.pdbx_strand_id
1 'polypeptide(L)'
;MATRDPEDAMAAYRLLANCDEFNRRHDRVIRDMEDVANTHSNRDGLPRYRGMTQSEKQHDTVLCAPMTERMRRSRIDYLAIAATAGVAGASVSFAEEGPFGDRTAITSRPDDPLVREWKDKARAQLTRDAEAADPSALYFLWFQNMNGNVLHQTPPALAFRYGVAMGKIDEDIHGANDAANGFFGEKSQMMQLMVKDMSPEQRAAEVTQAQRIAEVARQRRKRAVDKT
;
A
#
# COMPACT_ATOMS: atom_id res chain seq x y z
N MET A 1 2.12 -22.80 -16.62
CA MET A 1 3.40 -22.80 -15.89
C MET A 1 3.29 -21.73 -14.82
N ALA A 2 3.17 -22.10 -13.55
CA ALA A 2 3.25 -21.13 -12.46
C ALA A 2 4.71 -20.71 -12.37
N THR A 3 5.04 -19.52 -12.84
CA THR A 3 6.37 -18.95 -12.62
C THR A 3 6.53 -18.81 -11.12
N ARG A 4 7.64 -19.33 -10.59
CA ARG A 4 7.98 -19.24 -9.16
C ARG A 4 8.53 -17.86 -8.78
N ASP A 5 8.51 -16.91 -9.71
CA ASP A 5 8.94 -15.54 -9.49
C ASP A 5 7.82 -14.78 -8.75
N PRO A 6 8.09 -14.22 -7.56
CA PRO A 6 7.11 -13.41 -6.85
C PRO A 6 6.59 -12.19 -7.63
N GLU A 7 7.42 -11.57 -8.48
CA GLU A 7 7.00 -10.42 -9.28
C GLU A 7 5.98 -10.83 -10.35
N ASP A 8 6.21 -11.97 -11.01
CA ASP A 8 5.24 -12.55 -11.94
C ASP A 8 3.94 -12.95 -11.23
N ALA A 9 4.03 -13.47 -10.00
CA ALA A 9 2.85 -13.77 -9.20
C ALA A 9 2.06 -12.48 -8.91
N MET A 10 2.73 -11.37 -8.58
CA MET A 10 2.05 -10.09 -8.39
C MET A 10 1.41 -9.58 -9.69
N ALA A 11 2.10 -9.71 -10.83
CA ALA A 11 1.56 -9.33 -12.13
C ALA A 11 0.33 -10.17 -12.50
N ALA A 12 0.37 -11.48 -12.27
CA ALA A 12 -0.75 -12.39 -12.48
C ALA A 12 -1.93 -12.05 -11.57
N TYR A 13 -1.68 -11.76 -10.29
CA TYR A 13 -2.72 -11.28 -9.38
C TYR A 13 -3.38 -10.00 -9.90
N ARG A 14 -2.59 -8.97 -10.24
CA ARG A 14 -3.11 -7.68 -10.72
C ARG A 14 -4.00 -7.84 -11.96
N LEU A 15 -3.55 -8.65 -12.93
CA LEU A 15 -4.34 -8.94 -14.13
C LEU A 15 -5.69 -9.57 -13.76
N LEU A 16 -5.67 -10.61 -12.93
CA LEU A 16 -6.88 -11.33 -12.56
C LEU A 16 -7.81 -10.51 -11.66
N ALA A 17 -7.29 -9.69 -10.76
CA ALA A 17 -8.07 -8.79 -9.92
C ALA A 17 -8.74 -7.69 -10.75
N ASN A 18 -8.02 -7.10 -11.72
CA ASN A 18 -8.61 -6.12 -12.64
C ASN A 18 -9.71 -6.74 -13.50
N CYS A 19 -9.51 -7.96 -14.00
CA CYS A 19 -10.55 -8.67 -14.74
C CYS A 19 -11.74 -9.08 -13.85
N ASP A 20 -11.51 -9.41 -12.59
CA ASP A 20 -12.59 -9.68 -11.62
C ASP A 20 -13.48 -8.46 -11.43
N GLU A 21 -12.86 -7.29 -11.19
CA GLU A 21 -13.57 -6.03 -11.01
C GLU A 21 -14.31 -5.63 -12.29
N PHE A 22 -13.64 -5.67 -13.44
CA PHE A 22 -14.24 -5.33 -14.72
C PHE A 22 -15.42 -6.26 -15.07
N ASN A 23 -15.29 -7.58 -14.90
CA ASN A 23 -16.38 -8.51 -15.17
C ASN A 23 -17.59 -8.30 -14.22
N ARG A 24 -17.37 -7.73 -13.03
CA ARG A 24 -18.45 -7.41 -12.08
C ARG A 24 -19.13 -6.07 -12.33
N ARG A 25 -18.36 -5.06 -12.79
CA ARG A 25 -18.80 -3.66 -12.83
C ARG A 25 -18.85 -3.06 -14.23
N HIS A 26 -18.26 -3.73 -15.22
CA HIS A 26 -17.97 -3.22 -16.56
C HIS A 26 -17.22 -1.88 -16.57
N ASP A 27 -16.45 -1.66 -15.50
CA ASP A 27 -15.62 -0.49 -15.27
C ASP A 27 -14.57 -0.83 -14.21
N ARG A 28 -13.47 -0.09 -14.19
CA ARG A 28 -12.47 -0.10 -13.12
C ARG A 28 -11.75 1.24 -13.08
N VAL A 29 -11.15 1.53 -11.95
CA VAL A 29 -10.41 2.78 -11.80
C VAL A 29 -9.07 2.68 -12.56
N ILE A 30 -8.80 3.66 -13.42
CA ILE A 30 -7.55 3.80 -14.15
C ILE A 30 -6.73 4.91 -13.49
N ARG A 31 -5.46 4.63 -13.19
CA ARG A 31 -4.51 5.68 -12.80
C ARG A 31 -4.28 6.59 -14.01
N ASP A 32 -4.54 7.88 -13.84
CA ASP A 32 -4.42 8.83 -14.94
C ASP A 32 -2.95 9.17 -15.22
N MET A 33 -2.39 8.52 -16.23
CA MET A 33 -0.97 8.66 -16.56
C MET A 33 -0.63 10.01 -17.22
N GLU A 34 -1.60 10.70 -17.84
CA GLU A 34 -1.40 12.04 -18.38
C GLU A 34 -1.22 13.06 -17.24
N ASP A 35 -1.91 12.85 -16.12
CA ASP A 35 -1.72 13.64 -14.90
C ASP A 35 -0.38 13.28 -14.19
N VAL A 36 -0.01 11.99 -14.17
CA VAL A 36 1.29 11.53 -13.64
C VAL A 36 2.48 12.13 -14.39
N ALA A 37 2.36 12.40 -15.69
CA ALA A 37 3.42 13.07 -16.45
C ALA A 37 3.57 14.56 -16.06
N ASN A 38 2.54 15.16 -15.45
CA ASN A 38 2.47 16.57 -15.07
C ASN A 38 2.67 16.80 -13.56
N THR A 39 3.04 15.79 -12.77
CA THR A 39 3.05 15.79 -11.28
C THR A 39 4.01 16.76 -10.60
N HIS A 40 4.80 17.56 -11.31
CA HIS A 40 5.40 18.76 -10.70
C HIS A 40 4.36 19.84 -10.34
N SER A 41 3.09 19.68 -10.75
CA SER A 41 2.02 20.66 -10.57
C SER A 41 0.87 20.24 -9.64
N ASN A 42 0.84 18.98 -9.16
CA ASN A 42 -0.15 18.57 -8.15
C ASN A 42 0.34 19.01 -6.76
N ARG A 43 -0.27 20.08 -6.24
CA ARG A 43 0.04 20.68 -4.93
C ARG A 43 -0.03 19.72 -3.74
N ASP A 44 -0.68 18.57 -3.89
CA ASP A 44 -0.89 17.55 -2.85
C ASP A 44 -0.13 16.24 -3.10
N GLY A 45 0.53 16.08 -4.27
CA GLY A 45 1.33 14.90 -4.59
C GLY A 45 0.54 13.59 -4.78
N LEU A 46 -0.80 13.64 -4.85
CA LEU A 46 -1.63 12.43 -4.91
C LEU A 46 -1.84 11.93 -6.36
N PRO A 47 -1.80 10.62 -6.62
CA PRO A 47 -2.15 10.07 -7.94
C PRO A 47 -3.62 10.35 -8.27
N ARG A 48 -3.89 10.90 -9.46
CA ARG A 48 -5.26 11.00 -9.96
C ARG A 48 -5.73 9.71 -10.59
N TYR A 49 -7.04 9.53 -10.49
CA TYR A 49 -7.75 8.35 -10.93
C TYR A 49 -8.97 8.77 -11.74
N ARG A 50 -9.26 8.03 -12.80
CA ARG A 50 -10.43 8.25 -13.67
C ARG A 50 -11.15 6.93 -13.96
N GLY A 51 -12.38 7.04 -14.44
CA GLY A 51 -13.09 5.91 -15.02
C GLY A 51 -12.47 5.49 -16.36
N MET A 52 -12.88 4.33 -16.86
CA MET A 52 -12.43 3.85 -18.16
C MET A 52 -13.09 4.60 -19.31
N THR A 53 -12.31 4.87 -20.35
CA THR A 53 -12.78 5.29 -21.67
C THR A 53 -13.48 4.12 -22.38
N GLN A 54 -14.24 4.42 -23.43
CA GLN A 54 -14.91 3.38 -24.23
C GLN A 54 -13.92 2.39 -24.87
N SER A 55 -12.76 2.89 -25.33
CA SER A 55 -11.71 2.05 -25.93
C SER A 55 -11.11 1.08 -24.91
N GLU A 56 -10.84 1.56 -23.69
CA GLU A 56 -10.35 0.70 -22.60
C GLU A 56 -11.40 -0.35 -22.21
N LYS A 57 -12.68 0.01 -22.16
CA LYS A 57 -13.77 -0.97 -21.89
C LYS A 57 -13.84 -2.04 -22.97
N GLN A 58 -13.68 -1.68 -24.23
CA GLN A 58 -13.65 -2.63 -25.34
C GLN A 58 -12.42 -3.55 -25.25
N HIS A 59 -11.25 -3.00 -24.94
CA HIS A 59 -10.04 -3.77 -24.72
C HIS A 59 -10.23 -4.80 -23.59
N ASP A 60 -10.69 -4.36 -22.42
CA ASP A 60 -10.87 -5.21 -21.26
C ASP A 60 -11.99 -6.25 -21.47
N THR A 61 -13.01 -5.94 -22.28
CA THR A 61 -14.03 -6.91 -22.68
C THR A 61 -13.39 -8.12 -23.37
N VAL A 62 -12.44 -7.89 -24.28
CA VAL A 62 -11.73 -8.98 -24.97
C VAL A 62 -10.72 -9.66 -24.05
N LEU A 63 -9.96 -8.88 -23.28
CA LEU A 63 -8.92 -9.38 -22.39
C LEU A 63 -9.49 -10.29 -21.28
N CYS A 64 -10.63 -9.89 -20.70
CA CYS A 64 -11.20 -10.54 -19.52
C CYS A 64 -12.29 -11.57 -19.85
N ALA A 65 -12.74 -11.67 -21.12
CA ALA A 65 -13.71 -12.68 -21.56
C ALA A 65 -13.30 -14.13 -21.27
N PRO A 66 -12.02 -14.55 -21.39
CA PRO A 66 -11.61 -15.92 -21.10
C PRO A 66 -11.50 -16.26 -19.60
N MET A 67 -11.77 -15.30 -18.70
CA MET A 67 -11.56 -15.49 -17.27
C MET A 67 -12.51 -16.56 -16.71
N THR A 68 -11.94 -17.59 -16.10
CA THR A 68 -12.70 -18.67 -15.47
C THR A 68 -12.81 -18.48 -13.96
N GLU A 69 -13.78 -19.14 -13.33
CA GLU A 69 -13.91 -19.18 -11.86
C GLU A 69 -12.68 -19.79 -11.17
N ARG A 70 -11.97 -20.70 -11.83
CA ARG A 70 -10.69 -21.22 -11.32
C ARG A 70 -9.64 -20.11 -11.27
N MET A 71 -9.50 -19.34 -12.35
CA MET A 71 -8.58 -18.20 -12.41
C MET A 71 -8.96 -17.14 -11.37
N ARG A 72 -10.26 -16.89 -11.21
CA ARG A 72 -10.79 -15.99 -10.17
C ARG A 72 -10.28 -16.39 -8.78
N ARG A 73 -10.39 -17.68 -8.40
CA ARG A 73 -9.92 -18.16 -7.09
C ARG A 73 -8.41 -18.14 -6.95
N SER A 74 -7.68 -18.60 -7.98
CA SER A 74 -6.21 -18.66 -7.96
C SER A 74 -5.53 -17.30 -7.83
N ARG A 75 -6.23 -16.18 -8.07
CA ARG A 75 -5.68 -14.83 -7.85
C ARG A 75 -5.18 -14.64 -6.41
N ILE A 76 -5.87 -15.21 -5.42
CA ILE A 76 -5.51 -15.08 -4.00
C ILE A 76 -4.22 -15.84 -3.69
N ASP A 77 -4.00 -16.99 -4.35
CA ASP A 77 -2.77 -17.76 -4.20
C ASP A 77 -1.56 -17.00 -4.74
N TYR A 78 -1.70 -16.37 -5.91
CA TYR A 78 -0.65 -15.52 -6.49
C TYR A 78 -0.32 -14.33 -5.58
N LEU A 79 -1.35 -13.67 -5.04
CA LEU A 79 -1.18 -12.58 -4.11
C LEU A 79 -0.46 -13.02 -2.83
N ALA A 80 -0.81 -14.19 -2.28
CA ALA A 80 -0.17 -14.72 -1.09
C ALA A 80 1.33 -15.01 -1.31
N ILE A 81 1.70 -15.49 -2.51
CA ILE A 81 3.11 -15.69 -2.90
C ILE A 81 3.84 -14.35 -2.93
N ALA A 82 3.30 -13.36 -3.64
CA ALA A 82 3.89 -12.03 -3.77
C ALA A 82 4.04 -11.31 -2.41
N ALA A 83 2.99 -11.33 -1.59
CA ALA A 83 2.98 -10.70 -0.27
C ALA A 83 3.92 -11.39 0.73
N THR A 84 4.13 -12.70 0.59
CA THR A 84 5.11 -13.41 1.43
C THR A 84 6.53 -13.05 1.05
N ALA A 85 6.81 -12.84 -0.24
CA ALA A 85 8.12 -12.44 -0.73
C ALA A 85 8.44 -10.94 -0.54
N GLY A 86 7.46 -10.13 -0.13
CA GLY A 86 7.65 -8.68 0.06
C GLY A 86 7.72 -7.90 -1.26
N VAL A 87 7.01 -8.38 -2.30
CA VAL A 87 6.85 -7.63 -3.56
C VAL A 87 6.11 -6.33 -3.29
N ALA A 88 6.55 -5.24 -3.91
CA ALA A 88 6.04 -3.91 -3.63
C ALA A 88 4.51 -3.79 -3.78
N GLY A 89 3.87 -3.28 -2.73
CA GLY A 89 2.41 -3.15 -2.62
C GLY A 89 1.61 -4.45 -2.45
N ALA A 90 2.24 -5.62 -2.45
CA ALA A 90 1.52 -6.90 -2.36
C ALA A 90 0.88 -7.11 -0.99
N SER A 91 1.52 -6.69 0.11
CA SER A 91 0.93 -6.78 1.46
C SER A 91 -0.32 -5.91 1.64
N VAL A 92 -0.35 -4.74 0.99
CA VAL A 92 -1.54 -3.87 0.97
C VAL A 92 -2.68 -4.56 0.23
N SER A 93 -2.43 -5.04 -0.99
CA SER A 93 -3.44 -5.79 -1.74
C SER A 93 -3.92 -7.04 -0.98
N PHE A 94 -3.01 -7.76 -0.30
CA PHE A 94 -3.37 -8.91 0.52
C PHE A 94 -4.33 -8.51 1.64
N ALA A 95 -4.04 -7.42 2.35
CA ALA A 95 -4.89 -6.89 3.40
C ALA A 95 -6.27 -6.43 2.89
N GLU A 96 -6.34 -5.85 1.69
CA GLU A 96 -7.58 -5.36 1.09
C GLU A 96 -8.50 -6.47 0.55
N GLU A 97 -7.93 -7.58 0.06
CA GLU A 97 -8.73 -8.72 -0.41
C GLU A 97 -9.47 -9.44 0.74
N GLY A 98 -9.00 -9.29 1.98
CA GLY A 98 -9.56 -9.95 3.14
C GLY A 98 -9.26 -11.45 3.22
N PRO A 99 -9.69 -12.12 4.31
CA PRO A 99 -9.50 -13.56 4.49
C PRO A 99 -10.03 -14.38 3.32
N PHE A 100 -9.13 -15.09 2.63
CA PHE A 100 -9.47 -15.96 1.49
C PHE A 100 -10.21 -15.25 0.34
N GLY A 101 -10.05 -13.93 0.20
CA GLY A 101 -10.76 -13.12 -0.81
C GLY A 101 -12.17 -12.68 -0.40
N ASP A 102 -12.57 -12.91 0.86
CA ASP A 102 -13.80 -12.41 1.45
C ASP A 102 -13.51 -11.20 2.33
N ARG A 103 -13.68 -10.00 1.76
CA ARG A 103 -13.48 -8.71 2.44
C ARG A 103 -14.39 -8.52 3.66
N THR A 104 -15.52 -9.22 3.72
CA THR A 104 -16.49 -9.10 4.81
C THR A 104 -16.17 -10.02 5.98
N ALA A 105 -15.31 -11.04 5.80
CA ALA A 105 -15.03 -12.05 6.82
C ALA A 105 -14.54 -11.46 8.15
N ILE A 106 -13.80 -10.35 8.09
CA ILE A 106 -13.27 -9.69 9.29
C ILE A 106 -14.40 -9.17 10.18
N THR A 107 -15.54 -8.76 9.60
CA THR A 107 -16.69 -8.25 10.34
C THR A 107 -17.76 -9.30 10.57
N SER A 108 -17.99 -10.19 9.59
CA SER A 108 -19.06 -11.20 9.66
C SER A 108 -18.70 -12.43 10.50
N ARG A 109 -17.39 -12.75 10.63
CA ARG A 109 -16.89 -13.90 11.39
C ARG A 109 -15.55 -13.58 12.10
N PRO A 110 -15.54 -12.58 13.00
CA PRO A 110 -14.31 -12.09 13.64
C PRO A 110 -13.62 -13.13 14.54
N ASP A 111 -14.36 -14.12 15.03
CA ASP A 111 -13.87 -15.14 15.94
C ASP A 111 -13.41 -16.44 15.25
N ASP A 112 -13.58 -16.53 13.92
CA ASP A 112 -13.08 -17.66 13.12
C ASP A 112 -11.54 -17.73 13.27
N PRO A 113 -10.98 -18.88 13.71
CA PRO A 113 -9.54 -19.04 13.88
C PRO A 113 -8.73 -18.70 12.62
N LEU A 114 -9.27 -19.02 11.44
CA LEU A 114 -8.60 -18.74 10.17
C LEU A 114 -8.63 -17.24 9.83
N VAL A 115 -9.67 -16.52 10.24
CA VAL A 115 -9.73 -15.06 10.10
C VAL A 115 -8.71 -14.39 11.03
N ARG A 116 -8.55 -14.90 12.26
CA ARG A 116 -7.52 -14.42 13.20
C ARG A 116 -6.10 -14.66 12.67
N GLU A 117 -5.82 -15.87 12.19
CA GLU A 117 -4.53 -16.20 11.58
C GLU A 117 -4.22 -15.31 10.37
N TRP A 118 -5.20 -15.12 9.48
CA TRP A 118 -5.06 -14.23 8.34
C TRP A 118 -4.77 -12.79 8.76
N LYS A 119 -5.45 -12.29 9.81
CA LYS A 119 -5.19 -10.94 10.33
C LYS A 119 -3.75 -10.84 10.77
N ASP A 120 -3.28 -11.72 11.65
CA ASP A 120 -1.91 -11.69 12.16
C ASP A 120 -0.87 -11.75 11.02
N LYS A 121 -1.13 -12.57 9.99
CA LYS A 121 -0.30 -12.62 8.79
C LYS A 121 -0.29 -11.30 8.02
N ALA A 122 -1.45 -10.71 7.75
CA ALA A 122 -1.54 -9.43 7.05
C ALA A 122 -0.83 -8.31 7.82
N ARG A 123 -1.00 -8.26 9.15
CA ARG A 123 -0.29 -7.31 10.03
C ARG A 123 1.22 -7.47 9.92
N ALA A 124 1.73 -8.69 10.07
CA ALA A 124 3.16 -8.97 10.00
C ALA A 124 3.76 -8.59 8.65
N GLN A 125 3.06 -8.87 7.55
CA GLN A 125 3.50 -8.51 6.20
C GLN A 125 3.52 -6.99 6.00
N LEU A 126 2.45 -6.27 6.39
CA LEU A 126 2.39 -4.81 6.29
C LEU A 126 3.50 -4.14 7.12
N THR A 127 3.71 -4.57 8.37
CA THR A 127 4.75 -4.00 9.23
C THR A 127 6.13 -4.25 8.64
N ARG A 128 6.43 -5.48 8.21
CA ARG A 128 7.71 -5.81 7.57
C ARG A 128 7.96 -4.95 6.34
N ASP A 129 6.97 -4.80 5.47
CA ASP A 129 7.14 -4.07 4.21
C ASP A 129 7.28 -2.56 4.47
N ALA A 130 6.53 -2.01 5.44
CA ALA A 130 6.70 -0.62 5.88
C ALA A 130 8.08 -0.37 6.51
N GLU A 131 8.58 -1.30 7.33
CA GLU A 131 9.95 -1.23 7.88
C GLU A 131 11.02 -1.37 6.80
N ALA A 132 10.70 -2.06 5.71
CA ALA A 132 11.51 -2.11 4.49
C ALA A 132 11.35 -0.85 3.60
N ALA A 133 10.61 0.15 4.06
CA ALA A 133 10.29 1.39 3.34
C ALA A 133 9.52 1.18 2.02
N ASP A 134 8.61 0.19 1.97
CA ASP A 134 7.61 0.11 0.90
C ASP A 134 6.62 1.30 1.00
N PRO A 135 6.50 2.16 -0.04
CA PRO A 135 5.67 3.35 0.03
C PRO A 135 4.18 3.05 0.25
N SER A 136 3.66 1.98 -0.37
CA SER A 136 2.26 1.61 -0.25
C SER A 136 1.94 1.13 1.17
N ALA A 137 2.80 0.31 1.78
CA ALA A 137 2.64 -0.15 3.16
C ALA A 137 2.76 0.99 4.17
N LEU A 138 3.69 1.94 3.97
CA LEU A 138 3.82 3.14 4.80
C LEU A 138 2.54 3.98 4.77
N TYR A 139 2.05 4.29 3.57
CA TYR A 139 0.82 5.06 3.41
C TYR A 139 -0.40 4.34 4.00
N PHE A 140 -0.54 3.04 3.71
CA PHE A 140 -1.63 2.23 4.24
C PHE A 140 -1.62 2.21 5.76
N LEU A 141 -0.47 1.93 6.39
CA LEU A 141 -0.39 1.91 7.86
C LEU A 141 -0.56 3.30 8.47
N TRP A 142 -0.05 4.36 7.86
CA TRP A 142 -0.32 5.73 8.29
C TRP A 142 -1.83 6.02 8.30
N PHE A 143 -2.50 5.81 7.17
CA PHE A 143 -3.92 6.09 7.00
C PHE A 143 -4.79 5.27 7.95
N GLN A 144 -4.51 3.97 8.06
CA GLN A 144 -5.28 3.07 8.91
C GLN A 144 -5.04 3.36 10.40
N ASN A 145 -3.83 3.77 10.80
CA ASN A 145 -3.57 4.13 12.19
C ASN A 145 -4.20 5.46 12.60
N MET A 146 -4.46 6.36 11.65
CA MET A 146 -5.22 7.59 11.92
C MET A 146 -6.72 7.37 12.05
N ASN A 147 -7.31 6.62 11.12
CA ASN A 147 -8.77 6.52 10.98
C ASN A 147 -9.36 5.31 11.73
N GLY A 148 -8.49 4.44 12.26
CA GLY A 148 -8.86 3.12 12.75
C GLY A 148 -9.19 2.18 11.60
N ASN A 149 -9.00 0.88 11.81
CA ASN A 149 -9.49 -0.12 10.88
C ASN A 149 -9.85 -1.45 11.55
N VAL A 150 -10.55 -2.30 10.83
CA VAL A 150 -10.94 -3.65 11.28
C VAL A 150 -9.74 -4.59 11.53
N LEU A 151 -8.56 -4.21 11.03
CA LEU A 151 -7.34 -4.98 11.18
C LEU A 151 -6.61 -4.70 12.48
N HIS A 152 -6.78 -3.56 13.19
CA HIS A 152 -5.97 -3.19 14.37
C HIS A 152 -6.70 -2.34 15.41
N GLN A 153 -6.30 -2.47 16.68
CA GLN A 153 -6.33 -1.32 17.61
C GLN A 153 -5.10 -0.48 17.28
N THR A 154 -5.31 0.79 16.92
CA THR A 154 -4.29 1.60 16.25
C THR A 154 -3.79 2.72 17.16
N PRO A 155 -2.60 2.58 17.75
CA PRO A 155 -2.02 3.65 18.55
C PRO A 155 -1.59 4.81 17.62
N PRO A 156 -1.98 6.06 17.93
CA PRO A 156 -1.58 7.25 17.16
C PRO A 156 -0.06 7.38 16.94
N ALA A 157 0.74 6.76 17.80
CA ALA A 157 2.20 6.69 17.71
C ALA A 157 2.69 6.06 16.40
N LEU A 158 2.02 5.00 15.93
CA LEU A 158 2.39 4.33 14.69
C LEU A 158 2.01 5.15 13.46
N ALA A 159 0.85 5.84 13.49
CA ALA A 159 0.51 6.81 12.44
C ALA A 159 1.60 7.87 12.33
N PHE A 160 2.01 8.48 13.45
CA PHE A 160 3.07 9.47 13.46
C PHE A 160 4.41 8.92 12.93
N ARG A 161 4.84 7.72 13.35
CA ARG A 161 6.06 7.07 12.83
C ARG A 161 6.06 6.98 11.31
N TYR A 162 5.02 6.38 10.74
CA TYR A 162 4.96 6.13 9.29
C TYR A 162 4.78 7.43 8.50
N GLY A 163 4.01 8.38 9.02
CA GLY A 163 3.91 9.73 8.46
C GLY A 163 5.26 10.43 8.38
N VAL A 164 5.98 10.52 9.49
CA VAL A 164 7.31 11.15 9.53
C VAL A 164 8.33 10.41 8.66
N ALA A 165 8.25 9.08 8.55
CA ALA A 165 9.10 8.32 7.65
C ALA A 165 8.86 8.72 6.18
N MET A 166 7.60 8.85 5.74
CA MET A 166 7.27 9.32 4.40
C MET A 166 7.81 10.73 4.14
N GLY A 167 7.60 11.68 5.07
CA GLY A 167 8.14 13.04 4.92
C GLY A 167 9.65 13.06 4.75
N LYS A 168 10.39 12.28 5.55
CA LYS A 168 11.86 12.16 5.41
C LYS A 168 12.29 11.54 4.08
N ILE A 169 11.54 10.53 3.61
CA ILE A 169 11.81 9.88 2.32
C ILE A 169 11.59 10.87 1.17
N ASP A 170 10.52 11.66 1.22
CA ASP A 170 10.19 12.65 0.20
C ASP A 170 11.17 13.83 0.23
N GLU A 171 11.57 14.31 1.42
CA GLU A 171 12.65 15.28 1.56
C GLU A 171 13.95 14.81 0.91
N ASP A 172 14.34 13.55 1.09
CA ASP A 172 15.55 13.00 0.47
C ASP A 172 15.45 12.88 -1.06
N ILE A 173 14.23 12.77 -1.63
CA ILE A 173 14.02 12.60 -3.09
C ILE A 173 13.81 13.96 -3.77
N HIS A 174 13.00 14.83 -3.17
CA HIS A 174 12.47 16.04 -3.78
C HIS A 174 13.01 17.32 -3.12
N GLY A 175 13.72 17.21 -2.00
CA GLY A 175 14.29 18.32 -1.24
C GLY A 175 13.35 18.85 -0.15
N ALA A 176 13.90 19.67 0.76
CA ALA A 176 13.20 20.16 1.95
C ALA A 176 11.95 21.02 1.66
N ASN A 177 11.85 21.61 0.47
CA ASN A 177 10.73 22.47 0.08
C ASN A 177 9.56 21.71 -0.59
N ASP A 178 9.61 20.38 -0.65
CA ASP A 178 8.53 19.58 -1.24
C ASP A 178 7.22 19.72 -0.45
N ALA A 179 6.08 19.70 -1.16
CA ALA A 179 4.76 19.86 -0.57
C ALA A 179 4.43 18.76 0.45
N ALA A 180 4.92 17.54 0.23
CA ALA A 180 4.76 16.42 1.15
C ALA A 180 5.40 16.71 2.53
N ASN A 181 6.48 17.50 2.59
CA ASN A 181 7.07 17.92 3.88
C ASN A 181 6.15 18.85 4.66
N GLY A 182 5.34 19.66 3.97
CA GLY A 182 4.32 20.50 4.59
C GLY A 182 3.23 19.66 5.29
N PHE A 183 3.03 18.41 4.87
CA PHE A 183 2.00 17.52 5.38
C PHE A 183 2.56 16.44 6.33
N PHE A 184 3.60 15.73 5.93
CA PHE A 184 4.22 14.61 6.63
C PHE A 184 5.48 14.99 7.42
N GLY A 185 6.00 16.20 7.26
CA GLY A 185 7.17 16.65 8.02
C GLY A 185 6.90 16.61 9.52
N GLU A 186 7.91 16.25 10.32
CA GLU A 186 7.76 16.06 11.77
C GLU A 186 7.09 17.27 12.46
N LYS A 187 7.42 18.48 12.01
CA LYS A 187 6.92 19.75 12.55
C LYS A 187 5.63 20.24 11.88
N SER A 188 5.06 19.48 10.94
CA SER A 188 3.82 19.86 10.27
C SER A 188 2.65 19.93 11.26
N GLN A 189 1.67 20.79 10.99
CA GLN A 189 0.48 20.90 11.82
C GLN A 189 -0.22 19.53 11.98
N MET A 190 -0.33 18.77 10.90
CA MET A 190 -0.95 17.44 10.91
C MET A 190 -0.20 16.48 11.83
N MET A 191 1.13 16.40 11.72
CA MET A 191 1.94 15.52 12.58
C MET A 191 1.92 15.96 14.05
N GLN A 192 1.91 17.27 14.33
CA GLN A 192 1.79 17.79 15.70
C GLN A 192 0.44 17.45 16.34
N LEU A 193 -0.66 17.43 15.58
CA LEU A 193 -1.97 17.02 16.09
C LEU A 193 -1.99 15.54 16.52
N MET A 194 -1.26 14.66 15.83
CA MET A 194 -1.20 13.23 16.17
C MET A 194 -0.49 12.97 17.49
N VAL A 195 0.53 13.77 17.80
CA VAL A 195 1.40 13.56 18.97
C VAL A 195 1.02 14.43 20.17
N LYS A 196 -0.09 15.17 20.10
CA LYS A 196 -0.50 16.13 21.15
C LYS A 196 -0.58 15.50 22.55
N ASP A 197 -0.95 14.22 22.62
CA ASP A 197 -1.13 13.46 23.86
C ASP A 197 0.04 12.49 24.14
N MET A 198 1.11 12.53 23.35
CA MET A 198 2.29 11.68 23.56
C MET A 198 3.29 12.35 24.50
N SER A 199 3.97 11.54 25.31
CA SER A 199 5.15 12.02 26.03
C SER A 199 6.30 12.38 25.07
N PRO A 200 7.20 13.29 25.47
CA PRO A 200 8.40 13.60 24.68
C PRO A 200 9.24 12.37 24.35
N GLU A 201 9.34 11.42 25.28
CA GLU A 201 10.08 10.17 25.12
C GLU A 201 9.48 9.26 24.05
N GLN A 202 8.15 9.08 24.09
CA GLN A 202 7.43 8.33 23.05
C GLN A 202 7.62 8.98 21.68
N ARG A 203 7.44 10.31 21.58
CA ARG A 203 7.66 11.03 20.32
C ARG A 203 9.08 10.84 19.80
N ALA A 204 10.12 10.98 20.65
CA ALA A 204 11.51 10.81 20.25
C ALA A 204 11.81 9.37 19.76
N ALA A 205 11.22 8.36 20.41
CA ALA A 205 11.33 6.97 19.98
C ALA A 205 10.72 6.75 18.59
N GLU A 206 9.54 7.32 18.33
CA GLU A 206 8.89 7.22 17.02
C GLU A 206 9.65 7.96 15.92
N VAL A 207 10.22 9.13 16.21
CA VAL A 207 11.10 9.85 15.25
C VAL A 207 12.35 9.02 14.93
N THR A 208 12.94 8.36 15.92
CA THR A 208 14.10 7.48 15.72
C THR A 208 13.74 6.29 14.83
N GLN A 209 12.56 5.70 15.02
CA GLN A 209 12.07 4.64 14.13
C GLN A 209 11.81 5.14 12.71
N ALA A 210 11.17 6.30 12.55
CA ALA A 210 10.95 6.91 11.26
C ALA A 210 12.26 7.19 10.51
N GLN A 211 13.29 7.66 11.21
CA GLN A 211 14.63 7.88 10.65
C GLN A 211 15.27 6.57 10.16
N ARG A 212 15.10 5.46 10.88
CA ARG A 212 15.59 4.15 10.44
C ARG A 212 14.95 3.70 9.14
N ILE A 213 13.63 3.87 9.01
CA ILE A 213 12.90 3.53 7.79
C ILE A 213 13.40 4.38 6.61
N ALA A 214 13.55 5.69 6.80
CA ALA A 214 14.08 6.58 5.76
C ALA A 214 15.50 6.21 5.32
N GLU A 215 16.35 5.79 6.26
CA GLU A 215 17.70 5.29 5.95
C GLU A 215 17.68 4.01 5.10
N VAL A 216 16.77 3.07 5.39
CA VAL A 216 16.56 1.88 4.55
C VAL A 216 16.20 2.28 3.11
N ALA A 217 15.32 3.27 2.94
CA ALA A 217 14.95 3.78 1.63
C ALA A 217 16.16 4.38 0.89
N ARG A 218 16.96 5.21 1.56
CA ARG A 218 18.21 5.77 1.00
C ARG A 218 19.15 4.68 0.51
N GLN A 219 19.39 3.65 1.31
CA GLN A 219 20.28 2.55 0.96
C GLN A 219 19.76 1.75 -0.23
N ARG A 220 18.44 1.52 -0.31
CA ARG A 220 17.81 0.87 -1.48
C ARG A 220 18.01 1.68 -2.76
N ARG A 221 17.78 3.00 -2.72
CA ARG A 221 18.02 3.88 -3.87
C ARG A 221 19.47 3.88 -4.32
N LYS A 222 20.41 4.00 -3.38
CA LYS A 222 21.85 3.94 -3.68
C LYS A 222 22.23 2.64 -4.41
N ARG A 223 21.78 1.49 -3.89
CA ARG A 223 22.02 0.18 -4.53
C ARG A 223 21.38 0.04 -5.91
N ALA A 224 20.27 0.71 -6.18
CA ALA A 224 19.64 0.70 -7.50
C ALA A 224 20.47 1.50 -8.52
N VAL A 225 20.97 2.68 -8.11
CA VAL A 225 21.88 3.50 -8.92
C VAL A 225 23.18 2.75 -9.23
N ASP A 226 23.79 2.10 -8.23
CA ASP A 226 25.06 1.35 -8.42
C ASP A 226 24.94 0.13 -9.35
N LYS A 227 23.71 -0.32 -9.65
CA LYS A 227 23.43 -1.43 -10.58
C LYS A 227 23.11 -0.98 -12.02
N THR A 228 23.06 0.33 -12.26
CA THR A 228 22.75 0.95 -13.56
C THR A 228 24.02 1.43 -14.23
#